data_AF-A0A818KI87-F1
#
_entry.id   AF-A0A818KI87-F1
#
_cell.length_a   1.000
_cell.length_b   1.000
_cell.length_c   1.000
_cell.angle_alpha   90.00
_cell.angle_beta   90.00
_cell.angle_gamma   90.00
#
_symmetry.space_group_name_H-M   'P 1'
#
loop_
_entity.id
_entity.type
_entity.pdbx_description
1 polymer ?
#
loop_
_entity_poly.entity_id
_entity_poly.type
_entity_poly.pdbx_seq_one_letter_code
_entity_poly.pdbx_strand_id
1 'polypeptide(L)'
;MPDVDKLLAVPTGQPIGYLFMAATGSADGGFGLLFLLVGIQFFAGIGSLTAASRCLYAFSRDGAVPGSSIWSKINKRYGVPLHALLLSTLIQGLLGLIYLGSSAAFNAFTGVATICLSASYALPVFILLFRGRYLVDSAPFHLGKFGYVINIITILWILLAIVLFTMPTAIPITPSSMNYASVLFVFFAGVSILWYVISGRKHFTGPPVLSLE
;
A
#
# COMPACT_ATOMS: atom_id res chain seq x y z
N MET A 1 -10.32 -10.64 28.95
CA MET A 1 -10.46 -10.61 27.48
C MET A 1 -11.79 -11.26 27.12
N PRO A 2 -12.61 -10.66 26.23
CA PRO A 2 -13.84 -11.28 25.75
C PRO A 2 -13.54 -12.57 24.98
N ASP A 3 -14.49 -13.50 25.02
CA ASP A 3 -14.41 -14.81 24.38
C ASP A 3 -14.25 -14.69 22.86
N VAL A 4 -13.32 -15.46 22.27
CA VAL A 4 -12.99 -15.39 20.85
C VAL A 4 -14.19 -15.78 19.99
N ASP A 5 -14.97 -16.77 20.43
CA ASP A 5 -16.16 -17.22 19.70
C ASP A 5 -17.23 -16.12 19.66
N LYS A 6 -17.34 -15.32 20.73
CA LYS A 6 -18.25 -14.16 20.77
C LYS A 6 -17.78 -13.02 19.88
N LEU A 7 -16.47 -12.84 19.70
CA LEU A 7 -15.92 -11.84 18.78
C LEU A 7 -16.13 -12.24 17.32
N LEU A 8 -16.00 -13.53 17.01
CA LEU A 8 -16.20 -14.07 15.66
C LEU A 8 -17.68 -14.12 15.26
N ALA A 9 -18.59 -14.24 16.24
CA ALA A 9 -20.04 -14.28 16.01
C ALA A 9 -20.70 -12.89 15.86
N VAL A 10 -19.93 -11.80 15.90
CA VAL A 10 -20.49 -10.43 15.80
C VAL A 10 -21.19 -10.24 14.44
N PRO A 11 -22.49 -9.89 14.39
CA PRO A 11 -23.27 -9.80 13.14
C PRO A 11 -22.72 -8.79 12.14
N THR A 12 -22.05 -7.74 12.61
CA THR A 12 -21.41 -6.72 11.79
C THR A 12 -20.09 -7.18 11.15
N GLY A 13 -19.57 -8.37 11.50
CA GLY A 13 -18.30 -8.90 11.00
C GLY A 13 -17.06 -8.11 11.44
N GLN A 14 -17.23 -7.11 12.31
CA GLN A 14 -16.17 -6.23 12.82
C GLN A 14 -16.16 -6.29 14.36
N PRO A 15 -15.22 -7.01 14.97
CA PRO A 15 -15.22 -7.26 16.42
C PRO A 15 -14.78 -6.05 17.25
N ILE A 16 -14.17 -5.04 16.64
CA ILE A 16 -13.52 -3.90 17.33
C ILE A 16 -14.51 -3.14 18.23
N GLY A 17 -15.72 -2.85 17.73
CA GLY A 17 -16.71 -2.11 18.51
C GLY A 17 -17.17 -2.88 19.76
N TYR A 18 -17.43 -4.18 19.59
CA TYR A 18 -17.78 -5.05 20.70
C TYR A 18 -16.62 -5.21 21.68
N LEU A 19 -15.38 -5.31 21.17
CA LEU A 19 -14.18 -5.40 21.98
C LEU A 19 -13.98 -4.15 22.85
N PHE A 20 -14.21 -2.95 22.31
CA PHE A 20 -14.14 -1.71 23.08
C PHE A 20 -15.24 -1.59 24.12
N MET A 21 -16.47 -2.02 23.80
CA MET A 21 -17.56 -2.08 24.78
C MET A 21 -17.21 -3.06 25.92
N ALA A 22 -16.72 -4.26 25.58
CA ALA A 22 -16.34 -5.28 26.56
C ALA A 22 -15.13 -4.86 27.41
N ALA A 23 -14.18 -4.12 26.83
CA ALA A 23 -13.00 -3.64 27.55
C ALA A 23 -13.30 -2.46 28.50
N THR A 24 -14.23 -1.58 28.12
CA THR A 24 -14.59 -0.39 28.92
C THR A 24 -15.73 -0.65 29.90
N GLY A 25 -16.47 -1.75 29.74
CA GLY A 25 -17.61 -2.10 30.58
C GLY A 25 -18.84 -1.21 30.36
N SER A 26 -18.82 -0.33 29.36
CA SER A 26 -19.92 0.57 29.02
C SER A 26 -20.02 0.80 27.51
N ALA A 27 -21.25 0.96 27.01
CA ALA A 27 -21.50 1.33 25.62
C ALA A 27 -20.91 2.71 25.27
N ASP A 28 -20.97 3.66 26.22
CA ASP A 28 -20.49 5.03 26.02
C ASP A 28 -18.96 5.07 25.91
N GLY A 29 -18.27 4.27 26.74
CA GLY A 29 -16.82 4.10 26.67
C GLY A 29 -16.38 3.45 25.36
N GLY A 30 -17.11 2.43 24.91
CA GLY A 30 -16.87 1.78 23.62
C GLY A 30 -17.07 2.74 22.44
N PHE A 31 -18.12 3.56 22.46
CA PHE A 31 -18.38 4.59 21.46
C PHE A 31 -17.27 5.65 21.42
N GLY A 32 -16.83 6.15 22.58
CA GLY A 32 -15.73 7.11 22.66
C GLY A 32 -14.44 6.59 22.02
N LEU A 33 -14.08 5.33 22.26
CA LEU A 33 -12.91 4.70 21.64
C LEU A 33 -13.08 4.50 20.13
N LEU A 34 -14.27 4.11 19.67
CA LEU A 34 -14.57 4.02 18.24
C LEU A 34 -14.46 5.39 17.55
N PHE A 35 -14.95 6.45 18.19
CA PHE A 35 -14.84 7.81 17.66
C PHE A 35 -13.38 8.25 17.48
N LEU A 36 -12.53 7.97 18.47
CA LEU A 36 -11.08 8.24 18.36
C LEU A 36 -10.45 7.44 17.21
N LEU A 37 -10.82 6.17 17.04
CA LEU A 37 -10.34 5.33 15.95
C LEU A 37 -10.73 5.89 14.58
N VAL A 38 -11.96 6.36 14.42
CA VAL A 38 -12.41 7.05 13.20
C VAL A 38 -11.60 8.33 12.95
N GLY A 39 -11.32 9.10 14.00
CA GLY A 39 -10.46 10.28 13.91
C GLY A 39 -9.06 9.95 13.40
N ILE A 40 -8.41 8.93 13.96
CA ILE A 40 -7.10 8.45 13.51
C ILE A 40 -7.15 8.04 12.03
N GLN A 41 -8.18 7.29 11.63
CA GLN A 41 -8.34 6.83 10.26
C GLN A 41 -8.52 8.00 9.27
N PHE A 42 -9.21 9.07 9.68
CA PHE A 42 -9.39 10.27 8.87
C PHE A 42 -8.05 10.96 8.58
N PHE A 43 -7.23 11.19 9.61
CA PHE A 43 -5.91 11.80 9.44
C PHE A 43 -4.95 10.91 8.64
N ALA A 44 -4.96 9.59 8.91
CA ALA A 44 -4.18 8.63 8.14
C ALA A 44 -4.57 8.64 6.66
N GLY A 45 -5.87 8.70 6.36
CA GLY A 45 -6.39 8.78 4.99
C GLY A 45 -5.90 10.01 4.24
N ILE A 46 -5.92 11.19 4.87
CA ILE A 46 -5.38 12.44 4.28
C ILE A 46 -3.88 12.27 3.97
N GLY A 47 -3.12 11.70 4.91
CA GLY A 47 -1.70 11.43 4.73
C GLY A 47 -1.43 10.49 3.55
N SER A 48 -2.15 9.37 3.47
CA SER A 48 -2.04 8.40 2.37
C SER A 48 -2.42 9.00 1.02
N LEU A 49 -3.50 9.79 0.94
CA LEU A 49 -3.91 10.45 -0.31
C LEU A 49 -2.87 11.48 -0.77
N THR A 50 -2.30 12.23 0.18
CA THR A 50 -1.23 13.19 -0.11
C THR A 50 0.01 12.47 -0.63
N ALA A 51 0.43 11.38 0.02
CA ALA A 51 1.56 10.58 -0.43
C ALA A 51 1.33 10.00 -1.84
N ALA A 52 0.16 9.42 -2.09
CA ALA A 52 -0.20 8.86 -3.39
C ALA A 52 -0.15 9.92 -4.52
N SER A 53 -0.72 11.10 -4.28
CA SER A 53 -0.71 12.19 -5.27
C SER A 53 0.72 12.69 -5.57
N ARG A 54 1.60 12.75 -4.57
CA ARG A 54 3.01 13.14 -4.73
C ARG A 54 3.83 12.09 -5.44
N CYS A 55 3.60 10.80 -5.16
CA CYS A 55 4.23 9.70 -5.90
C CYS A 55 3.83 9.76 -7.38
N LEU A 56 2.52 9.91 -7.67
CA LEU A 56 2.04 10.03 -9.05
C LEU A 56 2.65 11.24 -9.75
N TYR A 57 2.69 12.40 -9.09
CA TYR A 57 3.35 13.59 -9.63
C TYR A 57 4.83 13.34 -9.94
N ALA A 58 5.59 12.73 -9.03
CA ALA A 58 7.01 12.43 -9.23
C ALA A 58 7.24 11.50 -10.44
N PHE A 59 6.47 10.41 -10.52
CA PHE A 59 6.51 9.51 -11.68
C PHE A 59 6.10 10.21 -12.98
N SER A 60 5.16 11.16 -12.91
CA SER A 60 4.71 11.94 -14.07
C SER A 60 5.74 12.95 -14.53
N ARG A 61 6.46 13.58 -13.61
CA ARG A 61 7.58 14.48 -13.93
C ARG A 61 8.65 13.75 -14.72
N ASP A 62 8.91 12.50 -14.35
CA ASP A 62 9.94 11.67 -14.98
C ASP A 62 9.40 10.89 -16.21
N GLY A 63 8.22 11.25 -16.72
CA GLY A 63 7.63 10.66 -17.94
C GLY A 63 7.17 9.20 -17.79
N ALA A 64 7.11 8.68 -16.56
CA ALA A 64 6.92 7.26 -16.27
C ALA A 64 5.47 6.76 -16.36
N VAL A 65 4.47 7.64 -16.53
CA VAL A 65 3.04 7.29 -16.54
C VAL A 65 2.31 7.83 -17.77
N PRO A 66 1.23 7.16 -18.23
CA PRO A 66 0.46 7.64 -19.38
C PRO A 66 -0.18 9.00 -19.07
N GLY A 67 -0.10 9.94 -20.02
CA GLY A 67 -0.61 11.30 -19.80
C GLY A 67 0.21 12.11 -18.80
N SER A 68 1.50 11.78 -18.63
CA SER A 68 2.45 12.45 -17.73
C SER A 68 2.39 13.98 -17.72
N SER A 69 2.10 14.61 -18.87
CA SER A 69 1.97 16.07 -19.01
C SER A 69 0.78 16.68 -18.26
N ILE A 70 -0.25 15.91 -17.92
CA ILE A 70 -1.43 16.37 -17.18
C ILE A 70 -1.16 16.28 -15.69
N TRP A 71 -0.62 15.14 -15.25
CA TRP A 71 -0.40 14.81 -13.84
C TRP A 71 0.82 15.51 -13.24
N SER A 72 1.79 15.91 -14.07
CA SER A 72 2.96 16.69 -13.65
C SER A 72 2.68 18.20 -13.49
N LYS A 73 1.44 18.68 -13.72
CA LYS A 73 1.10 20.09 -13.56
C LYS A 73 0.79 20.42 -12.09
N ILE A 74 1.61 21.30 -11.50
CA ILE A 74 1.34 21.90 -10.19
C ILE A 74 0.43 23.11 -10.34
N ASN A 75 -0.58 23.22 -9.47
CA ASN A 75 -1.38 24.45 -9.40
C ASN A 75 -0.60 25.55 -8.66
N LYS A 76 -0.40 26.70 -9.32
CA LYS A 76 0.33 27.87 -8.78
C LYS A 76 -0.28 28.47 -7.50
N ARG A 77 -1.60 28.34 -7.31
CA ARG A 77 -2.31 28.91 -6.14
C ARG A 77 -2.13 28.10 -4.87
N TYR A 78 -2.08 26.78 -5.00
CA TYR A 78 -2.10 25.85 -3.85
C TYR A 78 -0.78 25.09 -3.67
N GLY A 79 0.16 25.18 -4.63
CA GLY A 79 1.45 24.48 -4.56
C GLY A 79 1.35 22.96 -4.60
N VAL A 80 0.19 22.40 -5.04
CA VAL A 80 -0.08 20.96 -5.06
C VAL A 80 -0.46 20.46 -6.46
N PRO A 81 -0.17 19.19 -6.79
CA PRO A 81 -0.55 18.58 -8.06
C PRO A 81 -2.04 18.18 -8.04
N LEU A 82 -2.94 19.14 -8.26
CA LEU A 82 -4.39 18.92 -8.15
C LEU A 82 -4.92 17.82 -9.07
N HIS A 83 -4.42 17.71 -10.30
CA HIS A 83 -4.88 16.68 -11.24
C HIS A 83 -4.52 15.28 -10.74
N ALA A 84 -3.32 15.11 -10.19
CA ALA A 84 -2.89 13.85 -9.58
C ALA A 84 -3.74 13.53 -8.33
N LEU A 85 -4.03 14.53 -7.49
CA LEU A 85 -4.87 14.37 -6.31
C LEU A 85 -6.31 13.96 -6.67
N LEU A 86 -6.92 14.62 -7.65
CA LEU A 86 -8.27 14.28 -8.12
C LEU A 86 -8.31 12.87 -8.71
N LEU A 87 -7.31 12.48 -9.50
CA LEU A 87 -7.23 11.12 -10.03
C LEU A 87 -7.10 10.07 -8.91
N SER A 88 -6.19 10.28 -7.95
CA SER A 88 -6.02 9.38 -6.80
C SER A 88 -7.32 9.26 -5.99
N THR A 89 -8.02 10.38 -5.77
CA THR A 89 -9.30 10.40 -5.04
C THR A 89 -10.39 9.64 -5.81
N LEU A 90 -10.49 9.86 -7.12
CA LEU A 90 -11.46 9.17 -7.96
C LEU A 90 -11.22 7.66 -7.97
N ILE A 91 -9.98 7.23 -8.19
CA ILE A 91 -9.60 5.81 -8.19
C ILE A 91 -9.91 5.19 -6.82
N GLN A 92 -9.55 5.85 -5.72
CA GLN A 92 -9.83 5.34 -4.38
C GLN A 92 -11.34 5.26 -4.10
N GLY A 93 -12.13 6.24 -4.54
CA GLY A 93 -13.59 6.21 -4.45
C GLY A 93 -14.20 5.05 -5.24
N LEU A 94 -13.75 4.82 -6.48
CA LEU A 94 -14.20 3.69 -7.30
C LEU A 94 -13.85 2.33 -6.67
N LEU A 95 -12.65 2.21 -6.09
CA LEU A 95 -12.24 1.01 -5.36
C LEU A 95 -13.07 0.81 -4.10
N GLY A 96 -13.46 1.88 -3.42
CA GLY A 96 -14.38 1.83 -2.27
C GLY A 96 -15.77 1.30 -2.65
N LEU A 97 -16.27 1.64 -3.83
CA LEU A 97 -17.57 1.15 -4.33
C LEU A 97 -17.61 -0.38 -4.51
N ILE A 98 -16.45 -1.03 -4.70
CA ILE A 98 -16.38 -2.50 -4.81
C ILE A 98 -16.93 -3.17 -3.55
N TYR A 99 -16.75 -2.56 -2.38
CA TYR A 99 -17.26 -3.09 -1.12
C TYR A 99 -18.79 -3.25 -1.11
N LEU A 100 -19.52 -2.38 -1.83
CA LEU A 100 -20.99 -2.46 -1.94
C LEU A 100 -21.45 -3.70 -2.73
N GLY A 101 -20.64 -4.17 -3.68
CA GLY A 101 -20.95 -5.36 -4.48
C GLY A 101 -20.42 -6.65 -3.86
N SER A 102 -19.18 -6.62 -3.34
CA SER A 102 -18.55 -7.80 -2.74
C SER A 102 -17.50 -7.41 -1.71
N SER A 103 -17.76 -7.78 -0.46
CA SER A 103 -16.79 -7.66 0.64
C SER A 103 -15.55 -8.55 0.40
N ALA A 104 -15.72 -9.72 -0.23
CA ALA A 104 -14.62 -10.60 -0.60
C ALA A 104 -13.68 -9.94 -1.62
N ALA A 105 -14.23 -9.29 -2.64
CA ALA A 105 -13.42 -8.58 -3.65
C ALA A 105 -12.67 -7.39 -3.03
N PHE A 106 -13.32 -6.62 -2.15
CA PHE A 106 -12.68 -5.52 -1.44
C PHE A 106 -11.55 -5.99 -0.50
N ASN A 107 -11.78 -7.09 0.22
CA ASN A 107 -10.77 -7.68 1.11
C ASN A 107 -9.56 -8.19 0.30
N ALA A 108 -9.80 -8.85 -0.85
CA ALA A 108 -8.74 -9.27 -1.74
C ALA A 108 -7.94 -8.08 -2.29
N PHE A 109 -8.63 -6.98 -2.63
CA PHE A 109 -7.98 -5.74 -3.09
C PHE A 109 -7.10 -5.11 -2.00
N THR A 110 -7.59 -5.07 -0.76
CA THR A 110 -6.82 -4.54 0.38
C THR A 110 -5.60 -5.41 0.66
N GLY A 111 -5.74 -6.74 0.59
CA GLY A 111 -4.63 -7.68 0.74
C GLY A 111 -3.55 -7.49 -0.32
N VAL A 112 -3.93 -7.36 -1.60
CA VAL A 112 -2.94 -7.11 -2.67
C VAL A 112 -2.26 -5.76 -2.51
N ALA A 113 -2.93 -4.72 -2.00
CA ALA A 113 -2.28 -3.44 -1.72
C ALA A 113 -1.12 -3.58 -0.71
N THR A 114 -1.31 -4.37 0.35
CA THR A 114 -0.26 -4.69 1.33
C THR A 114 0.88 -5.48 0.70
N ILE A 115 0.56 -6.47 -0.15
CA ILE A 115 1.54 -7.28 -0.89
C ILE A 115 2.37 -6.39 -1.82
N CYS A 116 1.73 -5.54 -2.63
CA CYS A 116 2.39 -4.62 -3.55
C CYS A 116 3.28 -3.61 -2.81
N LEU A 117 2.83 -3.06 -1.69
CA LEU A 117 3.64 -2.17 -0.87
C LEU A 117 4.88 -2.90 -0.32
N SER A 118 4.70 -4.12 0.17
CA SER A 118 5.79 -4.95 0.68
C SER A 118 6.80 -5.30 -0.42
N ALA A 119 6.31 -5.66 -1.61
CA ALA A 119 7.15 -5.91 -2.79
C ALA A 119 7.90 -4.64 -3.23
N SER A 120 7.27 -3.47 -3.16
CA SER A 120 7.91 -2.19 -3.47
C SER A 120 9.07 -1.88 -2.52
N TYR A 121 9.00 -2.29 -1.26
CA TYR A 121 10.12 -2.19 -0.32
C TYR A 121 11.19 -3.27 -0.53
N ALA A 122 10.79 -4.47 -0.96
CA ALA A 122 11.73 -5.54 -1.28
C ALA A 122 12.64 -5.18 -2.47
N LEU A 123 12.12 -4.51 -3.49
CA LEU A 123 12.86 -4.20 -4.71
C LEU A 123 14.15 -3.40 -4.49
N PRO A 124 14.17 -2.24 -3.80
CA PRO A 124 15.41 -1.51 -3.54
C PRO A 124 16.38 -2.29 -2.63
N VAL A 125 15.86 -3.06 -1.66
CA VAL A 125 16.69 -3.93 -0.80
C VAL A 125 17.37 -5.03 -1.61
N PHE A 126 16.64 -5.62 -2.56
CA PHE A 126 17.15 -6.62 -3.49
C PHE A 126 18.21 -6.03 -4.44
N ILE A 127 17.94 -4.86 -5.03
CA ILE A 127 18.91 -4.15 -5.88
C ILE A 127 20.19 -3.84 -5.09
N LEU A 128 20.06 -3.40 -3.83
CA LEU A 128 21.19 -3.12 -2.96
C LEU A 128 22.02 -4.37 -2.63
N LEU A 129 21.37 -5.53 -2.46
CA LEU A 129 22.06 -6.80 -2.26
C LEU A 129 22.76 -7.27 -3.54
N PHE A 130 22.12 -7.11 -4.69
CA PHE A 130 22.64 -7.60 -5.98
C PHE A 130 23.77 -6.73 -6.53
N ARG A 131 23.60 -5.40 -6.49
CA ARG A 131 24.66 -4.45 -6.89
C ARG A 131 25.73 -4.28 -5.82
N GLY A 132 25.47 -4.67 -4.58
CA GLY A 132 26.39 -4.48 -3.46
C GLY A 132 26.15 -3.16 -2.73
N ARG A 133 26.53 -3.14 -1.45
CA ARG A 133 26.23 -2.04 -0.52
C ARG A 133 27.04 -0.75 -0.73
N TYR A 134 27.95 -0.70 -1.72
CA TYR A 134 28.73 0.50 -2.04
C TYR A 134 27.85 1.71 -2.40
N LEU A 135 26.64 1.47 -2.93
CA LEU A 135 25.66 2.53 -3.23
C LEU A 135 25.18 3.28 -1.98
N VAL A 136 25.36 2.67 -0.80
CA VAL A 136 24.95 3.23 0.48
C VAL A 136 26.17 3.64 1.31
N ASP A 137 27.40 3.44 0.82
CA ASP A 137 28.64 3.81 1.54
C ASP A 137 28.83 5.32 1.74
N SER A 138 28.02 6.17 1.11
CA SER A 138 27.95 7.61 1.38
C SER A 138 26.80 8.02 2.31
N ALA A 139 25.92 7.09 2.69
CA ALA A 139 24.79 7.40 3.57
C ALA A 139 25.26 7.79 4.99
N PRO A 140 24.53 8.66 5.70
CA PRO A 140 24.90 9.05 7.06
C PRO A 140 24.84 7.89 8.08
N PHE A 141 24.24 6.76 7.71
CA PHE A 141 24.14 5.57 8.56
C PHE A 141 24.57 4.29 7.83
N HIS A 142 25.71 3.73 8.23
CA HIS A 142 26.27 2.50 7.68
C HIS A 142 26.25 1.35 8.67
N LEU A 143 25.58 0.25 8.30
CA LEU A 143 25.58 -0.99 9.09
C LEU A 143 26.72 -1.94 8.70
N GLY A 144 27.63 -1.53 7.80
CA GLY A 144 28.73 -2.35 7.30
C GLY A 144 28.26 -3.75 6.89
N LYS A 145 28.96 -4.79 7.39
CA LYS A 145 28.68 -6.21 7.08
C LYS A 145 27.34 -6.71 7.62
N PHE A 146 26.86 -6.18 8.75
CA PHE A 146 25.55 -6.54 9.31
C PHE A 146 24.39 -6.13 8.39
N GLY A 147 24.61 -5.12 7.55
CA GLY A 147 23.63 -4.71 6.55
C GLY A 147 23.29 -5.78 5.52
N TYR A 148 24.21 -6.70 5.19
CA TYR A 148 23.90 -7.81 4.27
C TYR A 148 22.95 -8.81 4.92
N VAL A 149 23.21 -9.19 6.18
CA VAL A 149 22.37 -10.14 6.93
C VAL A 149 20.96 -9.59 7.10
N ILE A 150 20.83 -8.33 7.51
CA ILE A 150 19.52 -7.69 7.72
C ILE A 150 18.72 -7.60 6.41
N ASN A 151 19.38 -7.22 5.31
CA ASN A 151 18.71 -7.18 4.01
C ASN A 151 18.21 -8.57 3.57
N ILE A 152 19.00 -9.63 3.79
CA ILE A 152 18.58 -11.01 3.46
C ILE A 152 17.36 -11.42 4.30
N ILE A 153 17.42 -11.19 5.61
CA ILE A 153 16.30 -11.48 6.53
C ILE A 153 15.05 -10.71 6.09
N THR A 154 15.20 -9.44 5.69
CA THR A 154 14.10 -8.59 5.22
C THR A 154 13.45 -9.18 3.96
N ILE A 155 14.24 -9.64 2.98
CA ILE A 155 13.69 -10.25 1.77
C ILE A 155 12.98 -11.56 2.10
N LEU A 156 13.60 -12.43 2.91
CA LEU A 156 12.99 -13.70 3.32
C LEU A 156 11.67 -13.47 4.06
N TRP A 157 11.62 -12.47 4.93
CA TRP A 157 10.41 -12.07 5.64
C TRP A 157 9.32 -11.58 4.68
N ILE A 158 9.66 -10.73 3.72
CA ILE A 158 8.69 -10.24 2.74
C ILE A 158 8.17 -11.40 1.87
N LEU A 159 9.03 -12.31 1.43
CA LEU A 159 8.61 -13.51 0.67
C LEU A 159 7.64 -14.37 1.48
N LEU A 160 7.94 -14.62 2.76
CA LEU A 160 7.04 -15.32 3.66
C LEU A 160 5.70 -14.59 3.81
N ALA A 161 5.73 -13.27 4.03
CA ALA A 161 4.53 -12.47 4.17
C ALA A 161 3.64 -12.52 2.91
N ILE A 162 4.22 -12.46 1.71
CA ILE A 162 3.47 -12.58 0.44
C ILE A 162 2.75 -13.94 0.37
N VAL A 163 3.39 -15.03 0.78
CA VAL A 163 2.75 -16.36 0.81
C VAL A 163 1.61 -16.38 1.83
N LEU A 164 1.83 -15.86 3.04
CA LEU A 164 0.79 -15.83 4.08
C LEU A 164 -0.42 -14.97 3.68
N PHE A 165 -0.19 -13.80 3.06
CA PHE A 165 -1.26 -12.92 2.61
C PHE A 165 -2.02 -13.44 1.38
N THR A 166 -1.51 -14.47 0.70
CA THR A 166 -2.20 -15.13 -0.43
C THR A 166 -2.91 -16.42 -0.04
N MET A 167 -2.74 -16.89 1.20
CA MET A 167 -3.47 -18.05 1.70
C MET A 167 -4.97 -17.75 1.90
N PRO A 168 -5.85 -18.76 1.71
CA PRO A 168 -7.28 -18.62 1.97
C PRO A 168 -7.55 -18.46 3.47
N THR A 169 -8.56 -17.67 3.82
CA THR A 169 -8.91 -17.35 5.22
C THR A 169 -9.74 -18.41 5.91
N ALA A 170 -10.36 -19.33 5.17
CA ALA A 170 -11.19 -20.41 5.70
C ALA A 170 -11.21 -21.63 4.78
N ILE A 171 -11.38 -22.82 5.37
CA ILE A 171 -11.62 -24.09 4.68
C ILE A 171 -13.03 -24.55 5.10
N PRO A 172 -13.91 -25.00 4.18
CA PRO A 172 -13.69 -25.25 2.75
C PRO A 172 -13.65 -23.98 1.88
N ILE A 173 -12.92 -24.05 0.76
CA ILE A 173 -12.76 -22.94 -0.19
C ILE A 173 -14.00 -22.86 -1.07
N THR A 174 -14.71 -21.75 -0.97
CA THR A 174 -15.84 -21.38 -1.81
C THR A 174 -15.46 -20.14 -2.63
N PRO A 175 -16.14 -19.83 -3.74
CA PRO A 175 -15.88 -18.61 -4.50
C PRO A 175 -15.98 -17.32 -3.67
N SER A 176 -16.77 -17.35 -2.59
CA SER A 176 -16.89 -16.23 -1.64
C SER A 176 -15.82 -16.22 -0.55
N SER A 177 -15.14 -17.34 -0.28
CA SER A 177 -14.06 -17.44 0.73
C SER A 177 -12.65 -17.54 0.15
N MET A 178 -12.51 -17.56 -1.19
CA MET A 178 -11.23 -17.60 -1.87
C MET A 178 -10.50 -16.25 -1.77
N ASN A 179 -9.22 -16.29 -1.42
CA ASN A 179 -8.38 -15.10 -1.42
C ASN A 179 -7.85 -14.83 -2.84
N TYR A 180 -8.44 -13.83 -3.51
CA TYR A 180 -8.06 -13.43 -4.87
C TYR A 180 -6.82 -12.51 -4.93
N ALA A 181 -6.15 -12.25 -3.80
CA ALA A 181 -5.01 -11.33 -3.76
C ALA A 181 -3.83 -11.77 -4.66
N SER A 182 -3.60 -13.08 -4.80
CA SER A 182 -2.54 -13.61 -5.67
C SER A 182 -2.78 -13.31 -7.15
N VAL A 183 -4.02 -13.49 -7.61
CA VAL A 183 -4.42 -13.20 -9.00
C VAL A 183 -4.29 -11.71 -9.29
N LEU A 184 -4.79 -10.86 -8.37
CA LEU A 184 -4.66 -9.41 -8.49
C LEU A 184 -3.19 -8.97 -8.47
N PHE A 185 -2.35 -9.61 -7.66
CA PHE A 185 -0.92 -9.31 -7.60
C PHE A 185 -0.24 -9.56 -8.94
N VAL A 186 -0.45 -10.74 -9.53
CA VAL A 186 0.10 -11.09 -10.84
C VAL A 186 -0.42 -10.14 -11.92
N PHE A 187 -1.70 -9.77 -11.87
CA PHE A 187 -2.28 -8.79 -12.80
C PHE A 187 -1.59 -7.42 -12.71
N PHE A 188 -1.50 -6.84 -11.51
CA PHE A 188 -0.85 -5.53 -11.33
C PHE A 188 0.64 -5.55 -11.64
N ALA A 189 1.34 -6.61 -11.24
CA ALA A 189 2.75 -6.80 -11.60
C ALA A 189 2.93 -6.90 -13.12
N GLY A 190 2.06 -7.65 -13.81
CA GLY A 190 2.06 -7.78 -15.27
C GLY A 190 1.84 -6.46 -15.99
N VAL A 191 0.84 -5.69 -15.57
CA VAL A 191 0.57 -4.34 -16.12
C VAL A 191 1.77 -3.41 -15.91
N SER A 192 2.37 -3.42 -14.72
CA SER A 192 3.55 -2.61 -14.40
C SER A 192 4.75 -2.99 -15.26
N ILE A 193 5.04 -4.28 -15.42
CA ILE A 193 6.16 -4.78 -16.24
C ILE A 193 5.92 -4.43 -17.71
N LEU A 194 4.71 -4.66 -18.21
CA LEU A 194 4.34 -4.33 -19.59
C LEU A 194 4.55 -2.84 -19.87
N TRP A 195 4.07 -1.98 -18.97
CA TRP A 195 4.25 -0.54 -19.11
C TRP A 195 5.73 -0.11 -19.04
N TYR A 196 6.51 -0.74 -18.16
CA TYR A 196 7.95 -0.52 -18.09
C TYR A 196 8.66 -0.89 -19.42
N VAL A 197 8.29 -2.02 -20.03
CA VAL A 197 8.86 -2.47 -21.30
C VAL A 197 8.46 -1.57 -22.47
N ILE A 198 7.20 -1.10 -22.51
CA ILE A 198 6.70 -0.26 -23.60
C ILE A 198 7.29 1.15 -23.54
N SER A 199 7.17 1.79 -22.37
CA SER A 199 7.42 3.23 -22.21
C SER A 199 8.49 3.55 -21.17
N GLY A 200 8.47 2.86 -20.02
CA GLY A 200 9.36 3.17 -18.89
C GLY A 200 10.85 3.13 -19.26
N ARG A 201 11.31 2.07 -19.95
CA ARG A 201 12.71 1.93 -20.38
C ARG A 201 13.19 2.97 -21.40
N LYS A 202 12.28 3.72 -22.03
CA LYS A 202 12.59 4.68 -23.10
C LYS A 202 12.49 6.14 -22.63
N HIS A 203 11.57 6.44 -21.72
CA HIS A 203 11.27 7.81 -21.30
C HIS A 203 11.71 8.14 -19.87
N PHE A 204 12.03 7.13 -19.04
CA PHE A 204 12.46 7.36 -17.67
C PHE A 204 13.94 7.72 -17.61
N THR A 205 14.25 9.00 -17.43
CA THR A 205 15.62 9.51 -17.32
C THR A 205 16.13 9.65 -15.87
N GLY A 206 15.36 9.17 -14.89
CA GLY A 206 15.65 9.39 -13.47
C GLY A 206 15.47 10.86 -13.05
N PRO A 207 15.71 11.19 -11.77
CA PRO A 207 15.60 12.56 -11.30
C PRO A 207 16.58 13.44 -12.09
N PRO A 208 16.14 14.59 -12.66
CA PRO A 208 17.07 15.53 -13.26
C PRO A 208 18.10 15.90 -12.20
N VAL A 209 19.37 15.58 -12.48
CA VAL A 209 20.48 16.01 -11.64
C VAL A 209 20.39 17.53 -11.54
N LEU A 210 20.23 18.05 -10.32
CA LEU A 210 20.44 19.47 -10.06
C LEU A 210 21.89 19.73 -10.45
N SER A 211 22.10 20.30 -11.63
CA SER A 211 23.36 20.95 -11.94
C SER A 211 23.51 22.05 -10.90
N LEU A 212 24.45 21.85 -9.98
CA LEU A 212 24.92 22.89 -9.09
C LEU A 212 25.65 23.92 -9.97
N GLU A 213 24.90 24.88 -10.51
CA GLU A 213 25.43 26.17 -10.98
C GLU A 213 25.28 27.21 -9.87
#